data_AF-A0A2K5N1P9-F1
#
_entry.id   AF-A0A2K5N1P9-F1
#
_cell.length_a   1.000
_cell.length_b   1.000
_cell.length_c   1.000
_cell.angle_alpha   90.00
_cell.angle_beta   90.00
_cell.angle_gamma   90.00
#
_symmetry.space_group_name_H-M   'P 1'
#
loop_
_entity.id
_entity.type
_entity.pdbx_description
1 polymer ?
#
loop_
_entity_poly.entity_id
_entity_poly.type
_entity_poly.pdbx_seq_one_letter_code
_entity_poly.pdbx_strand_id
1 'polypeptide(L)' 'MAPQTLLPVLVLCVLLLQAQGGYYDKMRMQRIKVCEKRPSIDLCIHHCSYFQKCEANNICCSAFCGNVCMSIL' A
#
# COMPACT_ATOMS: atom_id res chain seq x y z
N MET A 1 1.18 -40.80 4.81
CA MET A 1 0.59 -39.45 4.68
C MET A 1 -0.72 -39.58 3.92
N ALA A 2 -1.86 -39.38 4.57
CA ALA A 2 -3.16 -39.52 3.91
C ALA A 2 -3.38 -38.33 2.95
N PRO A 3 -3.61 -38.54 1.64
CA PRO A 3 -3.84 -37.46 0.66
C PRO A 3 -5.11 -36.64 0.95
N GLN A 4 -5.92 -37.11 1.89
CA GLN A 4 -7.22 -36.57 2.28
C GLN A 4 -7.13 -35.24 3.03
N THR A 5 -5.97 -34.93 3.64
CA THR A 5 -5.74 -33.66 4.35
C THR A 5 -5.13 -32.58 3.47
N LEU A 6 -4.58 -32.94 2.30
CA LEU A 6 -3.97 -31.96 1.38
C LEU A 6 -5.01 -31.04 0.75
N LEU A 7 -6.16 -31.60 0.39
CA LEU A 7 -7.25 -30.88 -0.28
C LEU A 7 -7.87 -29.78 0.60
N PRO A 8 -8.27 -30.03 1.87
CA PRO A 8 -8.80 -28.97 2.73
C PRO A 8 -7.75 -27.91 3.07
N VAL A 9 -6.47 -28.28 3.21
CA VAL A 9 -5.38 -27.31 3.43
C VAL A 9 -5.19 -26.41 2.21
N LEU A 10 -5.18 -26.97 1.00
CA LEU A 10 -5.09 -26.20 -0.24
C LEU A 10 -6.28 -25.23 -0.40
N VAL A 11 -7.49 -25.70 -0.13
CA VAL A 11 -8.70 -24.86 -0.17
C VAL A 11 -8.59 -23.70 0.84
N LEU A 12 -8.15 -23.97 2.06
CA LEU A 12 -7.96 -22.94 3.08
C LEU A 12 -6.90 -21.90 2.65
N CYS A 13 -5.79 -22.35 2.07
CA CYS A 13 -4.77 -21.45 1.54
C CYS A 13 -5.32 -20.53 0.44
N VAL A 14 -6.08 -21.08 -0.53
CA VAL A 14 -6.68 -20.28 -1.60
C VAL A 14 -7.66 -19.25 -1.03
N LEU A 15 -8.49 -19.62 -0.04
CA LEU A 15 -9.41 -18.70 0.62
C LEU A 15 -8.67 -17.57 1.35
N LEU A 16 -7.56 -17.87 2.04
CA LEU A 16 -6.75 -16.86 2.73
C LEU A 16 -6.03 -15.93 1.75
N LEU A 17 -5.57 -16.45 0.60
CA LEU A 17 -5.00 -15.62 -0.47
C LEU A 17 -6.02 -14.64 -1.06
N GLN A 18 -7.32 -14.97 -1.06
CA GLN A 18 -8.36 -14.03 -1.53
C GLN A 18 -8.56 -12.84 -0.57
N ALA A 19 -8.26 -13.02 0.71
CA ALA A 19 -8.31 -11.95 1.71
C ALA A 19 -7.10 -11.00 1.66
N GLN A 20 -5.98 -11.45 1.07
CA GLN A 20 -4.85 -10.59 0.75
C GLN A 20 -5.19 -9.83 -0.55
N GLY A 21 -5.70 -8.61 -0.41
CA GLY A 21 -6.10 -7.74 -1.53
C GLY A 21 -5.20 -7.88 -2.77
N GLY A 22 -5.67 -8.63 -3.77
CA GLY A 22 -4.92 -8.92 -4.99
C GLY A 22 -4.82 -7.71 -5.93
N TYR A 23 -4.27 -7.95 -7.13
CA TYR A 23 -4.09 -7.08 -8.33
C TYR A 23 -4.41 -5.57 -8.24
N TYR A 24 -5.58 -5.19 -7.74
CA TYR A 24 -5.98 -3.82 -7.42
C TYR A 24 -4.97 -3.06 -6.53
N ASP A 25 -4.35 -3.74 -5.56
CA ASP A 25 -3.34 -3.13 -4.68
C ASP A 25 -2.11 -2.68 -5.48
N LYS A 26 -1.67 -3.52 -6.43
CA LYS A 26 -0.53 -3.30 -7.31
C LYS A 26 -0.75 -2.12 -8.27
N MET A 27 -1.93 -2.00 -8.86
CA MET A 27 -2.30 -0.84 -9.70
C MET A 27 -2.36 0.47 -8.90
N ARG A 28 -2.71 0.42 -7.61
CA ARG A 28 -2.74 1.61 -6.75
C ARG A 28 -1.34 2.02 -6.32
N MET A 29 -0.44 1.09 -6.05
CA MET A 29 0.99 1.37 -5.84
C MET A 29 1.59 2.08 -7.07
N GLN A 30 1.25 1.63 -8.28
CA GLN A 30 1.67 2.27 -9.53
C GLN A 30 1.09 3.68 -9.74
N ARG A 31 0.04 4.07 -8.99
CA ARG A 31 -0.57 5.42 -9.09
C ARG A 31 0.05 6.46 -8.16
N ILE A 32 1.00 6.10 -7.30
CA ILE A 32 1.71 7.09 -6.47
C ILE A 32 2.59 7.94 -7.38
N LYS A 33 2.22 9.21 -7.55
CA LYS A 33 2.99 10.18 -8.34
C LYS A 33 4.13 10.76 -7.52
N VAL A 34 5.13 11.33 -8.18
CA VAL A 34 6.17 12.14 -7.53
C VAL A 34 5.53 13.42 -6.97
N CYS A 35 5.95 13.85 -5.80
CA CYS A 35 5.50 15.11 -5.22
C CYS A 35 5.90 16.29 -6.13
N GLU A 36 4.97 17.22 -6.36
CA GLU A 36 5.20 18.36 -7.25
C GLU A 36 6.29 19.29 -6.72
N LYS A 37 6.32 19.47 -5.40
CA LYS A 37 7.34 20.25 -4.69
C LYS A 37 8.17 19.30 -3.84
N ARG A 38 9.45 19.66 -3.62
CA ARG A 38 10.29 18.95 -2.67
C ARG A 38 9.76 19.20 -1.26
N PRO A 39 9.37 18.16 -0.50
CA PRO A 39 8.94 18.35 0.88
C PRO A 39 10.11 18.83 1.72
N SER A 40 9.81 19.61 2.75
CA SER A 40 10.77 19.92 3.80
C SER A 40 11.13 18.66 4.61
N ILE A 41 12.25 18.69 5.31
CA ILE A 41 12.76 17.50 6.02
C ILE A 41 11.81 17.09 7.16
N ASP A 42 11.12 18.04 7.78
CA ASP A 42 10.10 17.78 8.81
C ASP A 42 8.94 16.94 8.29
N LEU A 43 8.53 17.10 7.03
CA LEU A 43 7.48 16.28 6.40
C LEU A 43 7.90 14.82 6.20
N CYS A 44 9.20 14.52 6.22
CA CYS A 44 9.69 13.14 6.12
C CYS A 44 9.34 12.28 7.34
N ILE A 45 8.83 12.84 8.44
CA ILE A 45 8.32 12.02 9.56
C ILE A 45 6.89 11.49 9.30
N HIS A 46 6.17 12.11 8.36
CA HIS A 46 4.77 11.81 8.05
C HIS A 46 4.66 10.95 6.80
N HIS A 47 5.12 9.70 6.93
CA HIS A 47 5.05 8.72 5.86
C HIS A 47 3.63 8.26 5.56
N CYS A 48 3.40 7.92 4.30
CA CYS A 48 2.18 7.29 3.84
C CYS A 48 2.47 6.00 3.07
N SER A 49 1.49 5.10 3.09
CA SER A 49 1.54 3.84 2.37
C SER A 49 0.13 3.46 1.92
N TYR A 50 -0.01 2.26 1.36
CA TYR A 50 -1.32 1.69 1.09
C TYR A 50 -2.23 1.67 2.33
N PHE A 51 -1.66 1.19 3.44
CA PHE A 51 -2.38 0.96 4.69
C PHE A 51 -2.47 2.25 5.52
N GLN A 52 -1.48 3.13 5.38
CA GLN A 52 -1.40 4.38 6.13
C GLN A 52 -1.70 5.56 5.20
N LYS A 53 -2.98 5.95 5.18
CA LYS A 53 -3.49 7.03 4.31
C LYS A 53 -3.25 8.41 4.92
N CYS A 54 -3.16 9.41 4.07
CA CYS A 54 -3.08 10.81 4.46
C CYS A 54 -4.43 11.34 4.93
N GLU A 55 -4.39 12.28 5.87
CA GLU A 55 -5.59 12.95 6.38
C GLU A 55 -6.03 14.12 5.49
N ALA A 56 -7.33 14.39 5.50
CA ALA A 56 -7.96 15.55 4.86
C ALA A 56 -7.58 15.70 3.37
N ASN A 57 -7.03 16.86 2.99
CA ASN A 57 -6.74 17.25 1.61
C ASN A 57 -5.27 16.98 1.23
N ASN A 58 -4.63 16.01 1.89
CA ASN A 58 -3.27 15.62 1.57
C ASN A 58 -3.26 14.40 0.64
N ILE A 59 -2.33 14.40 -0.31
CA ILE A 59 -2.07 13.25 -1.17
C ILE A 59 -0.83 12.50 -0.70
N CYS A 60 -0.81 11.20 -0.93
CA CYS A 60 0.39 10.40 -0.80
C CYS A 60 1.18 10.48 -2.10
N CYS A 61 2.37 11.05 -2.06
CA CYS A 61 3.27 11.18 -3.20
C CYS A 61 4.69 10.74 -2.85
N SER A 62 5.47 10.37 -3.87
CA SER A 62 6.84 9.90 -3.73
C SER A 62 7.83 11.06 -3.67
N ALA A 63 8.72 11.04 -2.68
CA ALA A 63 9.76 12.04 -2.43
C ALA A 63 11.12 11.39 -2.12
N PHE A 64 12.14 12.23 -1.90
CA PHE A 64 13.53 11.78 -1.67
C PHE A 64 13.69 10.90 -0.41
N CYS A 65 12.80 11.05 0.57
CA CYS A 65 12.80 10.28 1.82
C CYS A 65 11.75 9.15 1.81
N GLY A 66 11.14 8.85 0.66
CA GLY A 66 10.06 7.88 0.54
C GLY A 66 8.71 8.54 0.28
N ASN A 67 7.62 7.81 0.49
CA ASN A 67 6.28 8.34 0.29
C ASN A 67 5.83 9.16 1.51
N VAL A 68 5.34 10.37 1.28
CA VAL A 68 4.91 11.31 2.33
C VAL A 68 3.57 11.95 1.99
N CYS A 69 2.88 12.43 3.01
CA CYS A 69 1.65 13.19 2.84
C CYS A 69 1.96 14.65 2.51
N MET A 70 1.44 15.15 1.39
CA MET A 70 1.63 16.54 0.97
C MET A 70 0.30 17.18 0.57
N SER A 71 0.13 18.46 0.91
CA SER A 71 -1.04 19.24 0.52
C SER A 71 -1.12 19.38 -0.99
N ILE A 72 -2.35 19.40 -1.52
CA ILE A 72 -2.64 19.64 -2.94
C ILE A 72 -2.59 21.15 -3.28
N LEU A 73 -2.52 22.02 -2.26
CA LEU A 73 -2.39 23.49 -2.37
C LEU A 73 -0.92 23.96 -2.45
#